data_AF-A0A7W9HLL7-F1
#
_entry.id   AF-A0A7W9HLL7-F1
#
_cell.length_a   1.000
_cell.length_b   1.000
_cell.length_c   1.000
_cell.angle_alpha   90.00
_cell.angle_beta   90.00
_cell.angle_gamma   90.00
#
_symmetry.space_group_name_H-M   'P 1'
#
loop_
_entity.id
_entity.type
_entity.pdbx_description
1 polymer ?
#
loop_
_entity_poly.entity_id
_entity_poly.type
_entity_poly.pdbx_seq_one_letter_code
_entity_poly.pdbx_strand_id
1 'polypeptide(L)'
;MSGLDRACYQRMRDLVSVSPALMAASVERGAVRLDEVARLIGARMGVDPATDPRPHLVASVVLCAVQTAVTAWRATGRDAPDSELIGQAFDLLSAGLDYPAAPS
;
A
#
# COMPACT_ATOMS: atom_id res chain seq x y z
N MET A 1 -7.56 22.02 -4.00
CA MET A 1 -8.66 21.07 -3.76
C MET A 1 -9.62 21.57 -2.70
N SER A 2 -10.92 21.61 -3.00
CA SER A 2 -11.96 22.15 -2.11
C SER A 2 -12.40 21.12 -1.04
N GLY A 3 -12.94 21.57 0.10
CA GLY A 3 -13.39 20.69 1.19
C GLY A 3 -14.50 19.68 0.81
N LEU A 4 -15.12 19.84 -0.37
CA LEU A 4 -16.12 18.91 -0.90
C LEU A 4 -15.50 17.56 -1.31
N ASP A 5 -14.30 17.57 -1.90
CA ASP A 5 -13.60 16.37 -2.35
C ASP A 5 -13.20 15.48 -1.17
N ARG A 6 -12.80 16.10 -0.05
CA ARG A 6 -12.48 15.41 1.20
C ARG A 6 -13.70 14.72 1.80
N ALA A 7 -14.85 15.39 1.83
CA ALA A 7 -16.10 14.83 2.33
C ALA A 7 -16.66 13.71 1.45
N CYS A 8 -16.44 13.76 0.14
CA CYS A 8 -16.82 12.69 -0.78
C CYS A 8 -15.93 11.45 -0.60
N TYR A 9 -14.63 11.67 -0.42
CA TYR A 9 -13.67 10.61 -0.13
C TYR A 9 -13.94 9.91 1.20
N GLN A 10 -14.26 10.67 2.27
CA GLN A 10 -14.66 10.09 3.56
C GLN A 10 -15.92 9.23 3.42
N ARG A 11 -16.96 9.75 2.74
CA ARG A 11 -18.20 8.98 2.50
C ARG A 11 -17.99 7.73 1.67
N MET A 12 -17.08 7.77 0.68
CA MET A 12 -16.72 6.57 -0.09
C MET A 12 -16.02 5.53 0.79
N ARG A 13 -15.12 5.95 1.69
CA ARG A 13 -14.47 5.04 2.65
C ARG A 13 -15.47 4.40 3.61
N ASP A 14 -16.46 5.15 4.09
CA ASP A 14 -17.51 4.63 4.96
C ASP A 14 -18.47 3.69 4.22
N LEU A 15 -18.80 3.96 2.95
CA LEU A 15 -19.63 3.05 2.15
C LEU A 15 -18.91 1.72 1.85
N VAL A 16 -17.59 1.76 1.64
CA VAL A 16 -16.77 0.56 1.47
C VAL A 16 -16.66 -0.26 2.76
N SER A 17 -16.72 0.38 3.94
CA SER A 17 -16.67 -0.32 5.24
C SER A 17 -18.02 -0.94 5.65
N VAL A 18 -19.14 -0.47 5.10
CA VAL A 18 -20.50 -0.92 5.46
C VAL A 18 -21.02 -2.06 4.57
N SER A 19 -20.43 -2.32 3.40
CA SER A 19 -20.83 -3.42 2.51
C SER A 19 -19.84 -4.59 2.54
N PRO A 20 -20.23 -5.76 3.08
CA PRO A 20 -19.41 -6.97 3.06
C PRO A 20 -18.95 -7.39 1.67
N ALA A 21 -19.76 -7.12 0.64
CA ALA A 21 -19.41 -7.41 -0.76
C ALA A 21 -18.31 -6.47 -1.29
N LEU A 22 -18.29 -5.20 -0.88
CA LEU A 22 -17.21 -4.27 -1.23
C LEU A 22 -15.92 -4.58 -0.45
N MET A 23 -16.04 -5.04 0.79
CA MET A 23 -14.90 -5.52 1.56
C MET A 23 -14.30 -6.78 0.93
N ALA A 24 -15.12 -7.78 0.60
CA ALA A 24 -14.68 -8.99 -0.09
C ALA A 24 -14.03 -8.67 -1.45
N ALA A 25 -14.64 -7.81 -2.26
CA ALA A 25 -14.04 -7.36 -3.52
C ALA A 25 -12.73 -6.56 -3.32
N SER A 26 -12.61 -5.80 -2.23
CA SER A 26 -11.37 -5.08 -1.90
C SER A 26 -10.26 -6.04 -1.46
N VAL A 27 -10.61 -7.09 -0.72
CA VAL A 27 -9.70 -8.17 -0.31
C VAL A 27 -9.25 -8.98 -1.54
N GLU A 28 -10.18 -9.40 -2.42
CA GLU A 28 -9.85 -10.10 -3.66
C GLU A 28 -8.96 -9.26 -4.59
N ARG A 29 -9.29 -7.99 -4.79
CA ARG A 29 -8.46 -7.07 -5.59
C ARG A 29 -7.11 -6.78 -4.93
N GLY A 30 -7.02 -6.88 -3.60
CA GLY A 30 -5.77 -6.82 -2.86
C GLY A 30 -4.91 -8.07 -3.10
N ALA A 31 -5.51 -9.26 -3.04
CA ALA A 31 -4.85 -10.54 -3.25
C ALA A 31 -4.28 -10.68 -4.68
N VAL A 32 -5.02 -10.26 -5.72
CA VAL A 32 -4.53 -10.26 -7.11
C VAL A 32 -3.32 -9.33 -7.29
N ARG A 33 -3.35 -8.16 -6.66
CA ARG A 33 -2.24 -7.19 -6.72
C ARG A 33 -1.00 -7.72 -6.00
N LEU A 34 -1.21 -8.43 -4.89
CA LEU A 34 -0.15 -9.05 -4.11
C LEU A 34 0.58 -10.14 -4.92
N ASP A 35 -0.18 -11.03 -5.56
CA ASP A 35 0.39 -12.12 -6.37
C ASP A 35 1.23 -11.60 -7.54
N GLU A 36 0.77 -10.56 -8.25
CA GLU A 36 1.51 -9.96 -9.35
C GLU A 36 2.86 -9.37 -8.88
N VAL A 37 2.83 -8.63 -7.76
CA VAL A 37 4.05 -8.05 -7.17
C VAL A 37 4.99 -9.15 -6.66
N ALA A 38 4.45 -10.20 -6.04
CA ALA A 38 5.23 -11.35 -5.57
C ALA A 38 5.90 -12.08 -6.74
N ARG A 39 5.23 -12.26 -7.88
CA ARG A 39 5.82 -12.82 -9.10
C ARG A 39 6.98 -11.98 -9.62
N LEU A 40 6.82 -10.65 -9.67
CA LEU A 40 7.87 -9.73 -10.09
C LEU A 40 9.07 -9.71 -9.13
N ILE A 41 8.85 -9.94 -7.84
CA ILE A 41 9.90 -10.06 -6.82
C ILE A 41 10.61 -11.42 -6.94
N GLY A 42 9.86 -12.52 -7.07
CA GLY A 42 10.41 -13.86 -7.27
C GLY A 42 11.32 -13.94 -8.49
N ALA A 43 10.88 -13.35 -9.60
CA ALA A 43 11.69 -13.23 -10.83
C ALA A 43 13.02 -12.48 -10.60
N ARG A 44 13.02 -11.41 -9.78
CA ARG A 44 14.24 -10.67 -9.43
C ARG A 44 15.15 -11.41 -8.44
N MET A 45 14.55 -12.18 -7.54
CA MET A 45 15.27 -12.97 -6.52
C MET A 45 15.76 -14.32 -7.05
N GLY A 46 15.30 -14.76 -8.23
CA GLY A 46 15.60 -16.07 -8.78
C GLY A 46 14.93 -17.23 -8.04
N VAL A 47 13.76 -16.99 -7.44
CA VAL A 47 12.99 -17.99 -6.66
C VAL A 47 11.55 -18.09 -7.16
N ASP A 48 10.94 -19.26 -6.96
CA ASP A 48 9.52 -19.48 -7.24
C ASP A 48 8.66 -19.03 -6.05
N PRO A 49 7.79 -18.02 -6.20
CA PRO A 49 6.91 -17.55 -5.13
C PRO A 49 5.92 -18.61 -4.60
N ALA A 50 5.64 -19.66 -5.38
CA ALA A 50 4.74 -20.74 -4.94
C ALA A 50 5.40 -21.65 -3.89
N THR A 51 6.73 -21.67 -3.83
CA THR A 51 7.51 -22.53 -2.93
C THR A 51 8.40 -21.75 -1.97
N ASP A 52 8.67 -20.48 -2.26
CA ASP A 52 9.37 -19.54 -1.40
C ASP A 52 8.41 -18.45 -0.89
N PRO A 53 8.20 -18.31 0.44
CA PRO A 53 7.30 -17.30 1.00
C PRO A 53 7.87 -15.87 0.97
N ARG A 54 9.18 -15.69 0.76
CA ARG A 54 9.84 -14.37 0.85
C ARG A 54 9.30 -13.35 -0.15
N PRO A 55 9.05 -13.67 -1.44
CA PRO A 55 8.48 -12.71 -2.38
C PRO A 55 7.11 -12.18 -1.95
N HIS A 56 6.24 -13.04 -1.40
CA HIS A 56 4.92 -12.64 -0.90
C HIS A 56 5.01 -11.74 0.34
N LEU A 57 5.94 -12.03 1.25
CA LEU A 57 6.19 -11.19 2.42
C LEU A 57 6.65 -9.78 2.01
N VAL A 58 7.65 -9.70 1.12
CA VAL A 58 8.16 -8.41 0.63
C VAL A 58 7.05 -7.64 -0.11
N ALA A 59 6.29 -8.30 -0.99
CA ALA A 59 5.16 -7.70 -1.68
C ALA A 59 4.11 -7.12 -0.70
N SER A 60 3.79 -7.86 0.37
CA SER A 60 2.82 -7.44 1.39
C SER A 60 3.27 -6.18 2.12
N VAL A 61 4.55 -6.15 2.53
CA VAL A 61 5.14 -4.99 3.21
C VAL A 61 5.14 -3.76 2.32
N VAL A 62 5.56 -3.89 1.06
CA VAL A 62 5.60 -2.78 0.09
C VAL A 62 4.20 -2.23 -0.18
N LEU A 63 3.22 -3.09 -0.44
CA LEU A 63 1.84 -2.66 -0.71
C LEU A 63 1.21 -1.95 0.49
N CYS A 64 1.47 -2.45 1.72
CA CYS A 64 1.02 -1.81 2.95
C CYS A 64 1.66 -0.43 3.15
N ALA A 65 2.96 -0.30 2.90
CA ALA A 65 3.67 0.98 3.02
C ALA A 65 3.17 2.01 2.01
N VAL A 66 3.01 1.63 0.74
CA VAL A 66 2.44 2.50 -0.30
C VAL A 66 1.03 2.95 0.07
N GLN A 67 0.16 2.04 0.52
CA GLN A 67 -1.19 2.39 0.96
C GLN A 67 -1.18 3.36 2.14
N THR A 68 -0.27 3.17 3.10
CA THR A 68 -0.10 4.03 4.26
C THR A 68 0.34 5.44 3.86
N ALA A 69 1.37 5.55 3.02
CA ALA A 69 1.88 6.82 2.52
C ALA A 69 0.82 7.58 1.71
N VAL A 70 0.12 6.90 0.79
CA VAL A 70 -0.96 7.51 0.00
C VAL A 70 -2.10 7.99 0.90
N THR A 71 -2.46 7.23 1.94
CA THR A 71 -3.51 7.62 2.89
C THR A 71 -3.12 8.85 3.71
N ALA A 72 -1.90 8.86 4.26
CA ALA A 72 -1.37 9.99 5.02
C ALA A 72 -1.29 11.25 4.15
N TRP A 73 -0.82 11.12 2.91
CA TRP A 73 -0.70 12.23 1.98
C TRP A 73 -2.06 12.81 1.56
N ARG A 74 -3.06 11.98 1.25
CA ARG A 74 -4.44 12.44 0.95
C ARG A 74 -5.04 13.25 2.11
N ALA A 75 -4.67 12.93 3.35
CA ALA A 75 -5.06 13.72 4.52
C ALA A 75 -4.41 15.11 4.55
N THR A 76 -3.24 15.30 3.95
CA THR A 76 -2.56 16.61 3.84
C THR A 76 -3.12 17.52 2.73
N GLY A 77 -3.82 16.96 1.73
CA GLY A 77 -4.51 17.74 0.69
C GLY A 77 -3.60 18.41 -0.35
N ARG A 78 -2.36 17.92 -0.52
CA ARG A 78 -1.45 18.35 -1.58
C ARG A 78 -1.87 17.75 -2.94
N ASP A 79 -1.60 18.48 -4.01
CA ASP A 79 -1.68 18.02 -5.42
C ASP A 79 -0.23 17.79 -5.89
N ALA A 80 0.22 16.54 -5.85
CA ALA A 80 1.56 16.10 -6.26
C ALA A 80 1.40 14.88 -7.18
N PRO A 81 2.28 14.71 -8.18
CA PRO A 81 2.17 13.62 -9.15
C PRO A 81 2.38 12.25 -8.49
N ASP A 82 1.63 11.24 -8.96
CA ASP A 82 1.61 9.88 -8.40
C ASP A 82 3.02 9.24 -8.28
N SER A 83 3.93 9.51 -9.21
CA SER A 83 5.30 8.98 -9.20
C SER A 83 6.15 9.50 -8.03
N GLU A 84 5.96 10.76 -7.65
CA GLU A 84 6.68 11.38 -6.54
C GLU A 84 6.21 10.78 -5.20
N LEU A 85 4.93 10.44 -5.10
CA LEU A 85 4.32 9.83 -3.93
C LEU A 85 4.81 8.39 -3.71
N ILE A 86 4.95 7.64 -4.80
CA ILE A 86 5.51 6.29 -4.74
C ILE A 86 6.95 6.35 -4.26
N GLY A 87 7.75 7.31 -4.75
CA GLY A 87 9.11 7.55 -4.27
C GLY A 87 9.16 7.84 -2.76
N GLN A 88 8.35 8.80 -2.29
CA GLN A 88 8.28 9.14 -0.86
C GLN A 88 7.81 7.97 0.01
N ALA A 89 6.94 7.09 -0.50
CA ALA A 89 6.52 5.89 0.21
C ALA A 89 7.67 4.89 0.37
N PHE A 90 8.50 4.72 -0.66
CA PHE A 90 9.72 3.92 -0.58
C PHE A 90 10.76 4.54 0.35
N ASP A 91 10.91 5.86 0.35
CA ASP A 91 11.81 6.56 1.28
C ASP A 91 11.35 6.35 2.74
N LEU A 92 10.05 6.48 3.02
CA LEU A 92 9.47 6.18 4.33
C LEU A 92 9.64 4.72 4.74
N LEU A 93 9.48 3.79 3.79
CA LEU A 93 9.70 2.38 4.04
C LEU A 93 11.18 2.11 4.39
N SER A 94 12.12 2.65 3.62
CA SER A 94 13.55 2.51 3.90
C SER A 94 13.89 3.10 5.25
N ALA A 95 13.44 4.33 5.53
CA ALA A 95 13.69 5.00 6.80
C ALA A 95 13.07 4.25 8.01
N GLY A 96 11.91 3.61 7.83
CA GLY A 96 11.26 2.80 8.87
C GLY A 96 11.92 1.43 9.09
N LEU A 97 12.48 0.83 8.05
CA LEU A 97 13.25 -0.42 8.14
C LEU A 97 14.67 -0.20 8.69
N ASP A 98 15.28 0.93 8.36
CA ASP A 98 16.58 1.38 8.86
C ASP A 98 16.46 2.12 10.21
N TYR A 99 15.25 2.21 10.79
CA TYR A 99 15.03 2.90 12.06
C TYR A 99 15.73 2.14 13.18
N PRO A 100 16.71 2.75 13.89
CA PRO A 100 17.36 2.11 15.01
C PRO A 100 16.32 1.80 16.07
N ALA A 101 16.30 0.55 16.55
CA ALA A 101 15.44 0.14 17.66
C ALA A 101 15.58 1.16 18.80
N ALA A 102 14.46 1.64 19.33
CA ALA A 102 14.48 2.63 20.40
C ALA A 102 15.40 2.13 21.53
N PRO A 103 16.27 2.99 22.09
CA PRO A 103 17.12 2.59 23.21
C PRO A 103 16.22 2.14 24.36
N SER A 104 16.41 0.88 24.75
CA SER A 104 15.81 0.27 25.95
C SER A 104 16.33 0.91 27.22
#